data_AF-A0A367YB48-F1
#
_entry.id   AF-A0A367YB48-F1
#
_cell.length_a   1.000
_cell.length_b   1.000
_cell.length_c   1.000
_cell.angle_alpha   90.00
_cell.angle_beta   90.00
_cell.angle_gamma   90.00
#
_symmetry.space_group_name_H-M   'P 1'
#
loop_
_entity.id
_entity.type
_entity.pdbx_description
1 polymer ?
#
loop_
_entity_poly.entity_id
_entity_poly.type
_entity_poly.pdbx_seq_one_letter_code
_entity_poly.pdbx_strand_id
1 'polypeptide(L)'
;MKDRILSLIESVIYKDLICLQPSSGGSRVELPIVVSTQALRHVLQTLLLFKQARISASKESTIKCRRNFVGSFWEVAIDDCHASVVESILACQMSIEKIRFNGSILNSAQLKGDYSNGLITCCPENLAEFIKLVLTCPTHESIDVFPIESTSQLVPLSKVVSTPSEPSYVTTTMNLRERQVSAILGPNGDTLNSIRFQSKCWIKVFSPGNKPQWKPSKNNLQKIQITGARENIGIAMVEINRICGMAR
;
A
#
# COMPACT_ATOMS: atom_id res chain seq x y z
N MET A 1 24.16 25.62 22.55
CA MET A 1 24.27 24.89 21.26
C MET A 1 23.00 24.12 20.94
N LYS A 2 22.47 23.33 21.90
CA LYS A 2 21.20 22.59 21.78
C LYS A 2 20.01 23.48 21.40
N ASP A 3 19.86 24.67 22.00
CA ASP A 3 18.73 25.57 21.70
C ASP A 3 18.77 26.13 20.27
N ARG A 4 19.97 26.37 19.73
CA ARG A 4 20.14 26.77 18.32
C ARG A 4 19.75 25.66 17.35
N ILE A 5 20.08 24.41 17.68
CA ILE A 5 19.68 23.23 16.88
C ILE A 5 18.16 23.07 16.91
N LEU A 6 17.53 23.19 18.08
CA LEU A 6 16.07 23.10 18.21
C LEU A 6 15.36 24.20 17.41
N SER A 7 15.82 25.44 17.52
CA SER A 7 15.27 26.55 16.72
C SER A 7 15.42 26.31 15.21
N LEU A 8 16.56 25.77 14.78
CA LEU A 8 16.79 25.41 13.38
C LEU A 8 15.83 24.30 12.92
N ILE A 9 15.62 23.26 13.72
CA ILE A 9 14.69 22.16 13.41
C ILE A 9 13.26 22.70 13.28
N GLU A 10 12.81 23.53 14.22
CA GLU A 10 11.47 24.12 14.15
C GLU A 10 11.30 25.02 12.92
N SER A 11 12.37 25.64 12.41
CA SER A 11 12.30 26.42 11.15
C SER A 11 12.13 25.56 9.88
N VAL A 12 12.42 24.26 9.93
CA VAL A 12 12.37 23.37 8.76
C VAL A 12 11.30 22.29 8.85
N ILE A 13 10.82 21.94 10.04
CA ILE A 13 9.87 20.83 10.24
C ILE A 13 8.49 21.09 9.59
N TYR A 14 8.19 22.35 9.25
CA TYR A 14 6.96 22.73 8.54
C TYR A 14 7.11 22.70 7.01
N LYS A 15 8.31 22.46 6.48
CA LYS A 15 8.54 22.37 5.04
C LYS A 15 8.10 21.02 4.50
N ASP A 16 7.93 20.92 3.18
CA ASP A 16 7.54 19.65 2.53
C ASP A 16 8.75 18.75 2.23
N LEU A 17 9.94 19.35 2.20
CA LEU A 17 11.20 18.68 1.92
C LEU A 17 12.29 19.26 2.81
N ILE A 18 13.03 18.36 3.47
CA ILE A 18 14.23 18.68 4.22
C ILE A 18 15.38 17.90 3.60
N CYS A 19 16.37 18.63 3.11
CA CYS A 19 17.58 18.08 2.53
C CYS A 19 18.69 18.06 3.58
N LEU A 20 19.37 16.92 3.74
CA LEU A 20 20.50 16.75 4.65
C LEU A 20 21.73 16.29 3.87
N GLN A 21 22.85 16.97 4.10
CA GLN A 21 24.15 16.56 3.60
C GLN A 21 24.87 15.78 4.71
N PRO A 22 25.16 14.48 4.54
CA PRO A 22 25.96 13.73 5.49
C PRO A 22 27.42 14.16 5.46
N SER A 23 28.12 13.94 6.58
CA SER A 23 29.53 14.28 6.74
C SER A 23 30.48 13.33 6.00
N SER A 24 30.02 12.11 5.73
CA SER A 24 30.73 11.07 4.97
C SER A 24 29.72 10.16 4.25
N GLY A 25 30.17 9.59 3.12
CA GLY A 25 29.41 8.64 2.30
C GLY A 25 29.87 7.19 2.49
N GLY A 26 29.28 6.27 1.71
CA GLY A 26 29.69 4.87 1.59
C GLY A 26 28.59 3.83 1.79
N SER A 27 27.36 4.23 2.08
CA SER A 27 26.21 3.33 2.29
C SER A 27 24.93 3.94 1.77
N ARG A 28 24.07 3.10 1.21
CA ARG A 28 22.78 3.46 0.64
C ARG A 28 21.69 2.62 1.30
N VAL A 29 20.49 3.18 1.42
CA VAL A 29 19.29 2.42 1.78
C VAL A 29 18.35 2.47 0.60
N GLU A 30 18.10 1.31 -0.01
CA GLU A 30 17.23 1.21 -1.19
C GLU A 30 15.74 1.47 -0.86
N LEU A 31 15.35 1.25 0.40
CA LEU A 31 13.98 1.42 0.88
C LEU A 31 13.81 2.73 1.67
N PRO A 32 12.87 3.61 1.33
CA PRO A 32 12.59 4.80 2.12
C PRO A 32 12.15 4.44 3.55
N ILE A 33 12.80 5.06 4.54
CA ILE A 33 12.43 4.90 5.95
C ILE A 33 11.23 5.78 6.24
N VAL A 34 10.20 5.23 6.88
CA VAL A 34 8.97 5.95 7.20
C VAL A 34 8.96 6.33 8.67
N VAL A 35 8.88 7.62 8.97
CA VAL A 35 8.93 8.16 10.34
C VAL A 35 7.80 9.15 10.61
N SER A 36 7.33 9.21 11.85
CA SER A 36 6.45 10.26 12.33
C SER A 36 7.17 11.62 12.41
N THR A 37 6.41 12.71 12.53
CA THR A 37 7.01 14.04 12.74
C THR A 37 7.81 14.11 14.05
N GLN A 38 7.36 13.39 15.10
CA GLN A 38 8.07 13.31 16.37
C GLN A 38 9.40 12.56 16.23
N ALA A 39 9.39 11.40 15.56
CA ALA A 39 10.60 10.65 15.29
C ALA A 39 11.58 11.45 14.41
N LEU A 40 11.08 12.14 13.37
CA LEU A 40 11.92 12.98 12.53
C LEU A 40 12.61 14.10 13.32
N ARG A 41 11.90 14.78 14.23
CA ARG A 41 12.52 15.81 15.11
C ARG A 41 13.69 15.22 15.91
N HIS A 42 13.50 14.02 16.46
CA HIS A 42 14.54 13.36 17.25
C HIS A 42 15.73 12.94 16.39
N VAL A 43 15.46 12.37 15.20
CA VAL A 43 16.47 12.05 14.20
C VAL A 43 17.28 13.29 13.82
N LEU A 44 16.63 14.39 13.44
CA LEU A 44 17.30 15.64 13.06
C LEU A 44 18.16 16.18 14.21
N GLN A 45 17.64 16.15 15.44
CA GLN A 45 18.37 16.59 16.61
C GLN A 45 19.64 15.77 16.82
N THR A 46 19.56 14.44 16.74
CA THR A 46 20.69 13.53 16.89
C THR A 46 21.72 13.75 15.78
N LEU A 47 21.32 13.73 14.52
CA LEU A 47 22.23 13.88 13.38
C LEU A 47 22.99 15.21 13.41
N LEU A 48 22.31 16.31 13.77
CA LEU A 48 22.92 17.65 13.86
C LEU A 48 23.82 17.80 15.09
N LEU A 49 23.42 17.25 16.23
CA LEU A 49 24.19 17.33 17.48
C LEU A 49 25.51 16.56 17.37
N PHE A 50 25.47 15.37 16.76
CA PHE A 50 26.66 14.54 16.54
C PHE A 50 27.40 14.88 15.24
N LYS A 51 26.99 15.94 14.53
CA LYS A 51 27.62 16.40 13.27
C LYS A 51 27.74 15.28 12.23
N GLN A 52 26.78 14.37 12.21
CA GLN A 52 26.71 13.28 11.23
C GLN A 52 26.08 13.77 9.91
N ALA A 53 25.23 14.79 9.99
CA ALA A 53 24.70 15.49 8.83
C ALA A 53 24.49 16.98 9.14
N ARG A 54 24.31 17.77 8.09
CA ARG A 54 23.90 19.19 8.17
C ARG A 54 22.70 19.43 7.28
N ILE A 55 21.84 20.36 7.67
CA ILE A 55 20.76 20.83 6.78
C ILE A 55 21.37 21.52 5.57
N SER A 56 20.92 21.14 4.38
CA SER A 56 21.40 21.62 3.10
C SER A 56 20.26 22.29 2.33
N ALA A 57 20.60 23.30 1.53
CA ALA A 57 19.69 23.87 0.54
C ALA A 57 19.85 23.21 -0.85
N SER A 58 20.88 22.38 -1.04
CA SER A 58 21.15 21.73 -2.33
C SER A 58 20.16 20.59 -2.59
N LYS A 59 19.70 20.50 -3.84
CA LYS A 59 18.91 19.36 -4.34
C LYS A 59 19.74 18.08 -4.50
N GLU A 60 21.06 18.22 -4.54
CA GLU A 60 22.02 17.10 -4.64
C GLU A 60 22.31 16.43 -3.29
N SER A 61 21.67 16.89 -2.21
CA SER A 61 21.79 16.26 -0.89
C SER A 61 21.43 14.77 -0.96
N THR A 62 22.23 13.93 -0.34
CA THR A 62 22.06 12.47 -0.43
C THR A 62 21.07 11.91 0.58
N ILE A 63 20.61 12.71 1.55
CA ILE A 63 19.52 12.34 2.46
C ILE A 63 18.38 13.34 2.27
N LYS A 64 17.18 12.84 1.97
CA LYS A 64 15.99 13.65 1.68
C LYS A 64 14.83 13.17 2.53
N CYS A 65 14.31 14.04 3.38
CA CYS A 65 13.10 13.80 4.16
C CYS A 65 11.94 14.50 3.45
N ARG A 66 11.04 13.74 2.84
CA ARG A 66 9.85 14.26 2.15
C ARG A 66 8.61 14.02 2.99
N ARG A 67 7.74 15.02 3.10
CA ARG A 67 6.47 14.89 3.78
C ARG A 67 5.45 14.18 2.90
N ASN A 68 4.82 13.15 3.45
CA ASN A 68 3.68 12.47 2.83
C ASN A 68 2.40 12.96 3.51
N PHE A 69 1.58 13.73 2.78
CA PHE A 69 0.34 14.31 3.30
C PHE A 69 -0.75 13.26 3.50
N VAL A 70 -0.80 12.26 2.64
CA VAL A 70 -1.82 11.20 2.64
C VAL A 70 -1.72 10.35 3.90
N GLY A 71 -0.51 9.88 4.18
CA GLY A 71 -0.22 9.05 5.33
C GLY A 71 0.15 9.81 6.60
N SER A 72 0.26 11.14 6.54
CA SER A 72 0.70 11.99 7.66
C SER A 72 2.04 11.55 8.29
N PHE A 73 2.98 11.15 7.45
CA PHE A 73 4.33 10.71 7.85
C PHE A 73 5.41 11.36 6.97
N TRP A 74 6.67 11.07 7.29
CA TRP A 74 7.83 11.47 6.51
C TRP A 74 8.51 10.26 5.91
N GLU A 75 8.92 10.39 4.65
CA GLU A 75 9.74 9.44 3.93
C GLU A 75 11.17 9.95 3.90
N VAL A 76 12.08 9.18 4.49
CA VAL A 76 13.51 9.49 4.51
C VAL A 76 14.20 8.59 3.49
N ALA A 77 14.54 9.18 2.35
CA ALA A 77 15.34 8.54 1.31
C ALA A 77 16.84 8.81 1.58
N ILE A 78 17.66 7.77 1.43
CA ILE A 78 19.09 7.78 1.74
C ILE A 78 19.86 7.19 0.56
N ASP A 79 20.46 8.06 -0.24
CA ASP A 79 21.21 7.69 -1.45
C ASP A 79 22.68 7.36 -1.15
N ASP A 80 23.34 8.17 -0.30
CA ASP A 80 24.74 7.98 0.08
C ASP A 80 25.06 8.62 1.43
N CYS A 81 25.37 7.81 2.44
CA CYS A 81 25.79 8.25 3.77
C CYS A 81 26.63 7.16 4.45
N HIS A 82 27.36 7.50 5.51
CA HIS A 82 28.01 6.49 6.35
C HIS A 82 26.99 5.66 7.14
N ALA A 83 27.25 4.35 7.33
CA ALA A 83 26.33 3.41 8.00
C ALA A 83 25.87 3.88 9.41
N SER A 84 26.71 4.62 10.13
CA SER A 84 26.35 5.20 11.45
C SER A 84 25.18 6.19 11.39
N VAL A 85 24.93 6.82 10.23
CA VAL A 85 23.78 7.69 10.01
C VAL A 85 22.50 6.86 9.98
N VAL A 86 22.50 5.75 9.24
CA VAL A 86 21.38 4.81 9.18
C VAL A 86 21.10 4.24 10.57
N GLU A 87 22.15 3.83 11.29
CA GLU A 87 22.05 3.36 12.67
C GLU A 87 21.39 4.41 13.58
N SER A 88 21.84 5.67 13.50
CA SER A 88 21.30 6.75 14.33
C SER A 88 19.83 7.04 14.00
N ILE A 89 19.45 6.97 12.71
CA ILE A 89 18.05 7.15 12.28
C ILE A 89 17.17 6.04 12.87
N LEU A 90 17.58 4.78 12.69
CA LEU A 90 16.80 3.62 13.15
C LEU A 90 16.74 3.53 14.68
N ALA A 91 17.84 3.83 15.38
CA ALA A 91 17.87 3.89 16.84
C ALA A 91 16.94 4.98 17.39
N CYS A 92 16.96 6.17 16.77
CA CYS A 92 16.05 7.26 17.15
C CYS A 92 14.59 6.93 16.86
N GLN A 93 14.32 6.20 15.77
CA GLN A 93 12.97 5.75 15.47
C GLN A 93 12.51 4.73 16.52
N MET A 94 13.30 3.68 16.78
CA MET A 94 12.97 2.61 17.75
C MET A 94 12.66 3.13 19.15
N SER A 95 13.27 4.24 19.59
CA SER A 95 13.00 4.82 20.91
C SER A 95 11.64 5.53 20.99
N ILE A 96 10.99 5.79 19.85
CA ILE A 96 9.73 6.54 19.75
C ILE A 96 8.61 5.66 19.20
N GLU A 97 8.90 4.86 18.18
CA GLU A 97 7.94 4.04 17.45
C GLU A 97 8.59 2.82 16.79
N LYS A 98 7.76 1.90 16.25
CA LYS A 98 8.27 0.76 15.47
C LYS A 98 8.99 1.24 14.21
N ILE A 99 10.03 0.52 13.79
CA ILE A 99 10.71 0.82 12.54
C ILE A 99 9.76 0.53 11.39
N ARG A 100 9.66 1.47 10.45
CA ARG A 100 8.82 1.33 9.27
C ARG A 100 9.58 1.67 8.00
N PHE A 101 9.31 0.94 6.93
CA PHE A 101 9.81 1.20 5.58
C PHE A 101 8.66 1.20 4.59
N ASN A 102 8.81 1.98 3.52
CA ASN A 102 7.99 1.82 2.32
C ASN A 102 8.64 0.77 1.43
N GLY A 103 7.91 -0.27 1.02
CA GLY A 103 8.47 -1.38 0.24
C GLY A 103 7.46 -2.45 -0.13
N SER A 104 7.95 -3.59 -0.60
CA SER A 104 7.09 -4.71 -1.04
C SER A 104 6.92 -5.80 0.02
N ILE A 105 6.01 -6.74 -0.24
CA ILE A 105 5.85 -7.95 0.58
C ILE A 105 7.12 -8.84 0.57
N LEU A 106 7.92 -8.80 -0.51
CA LEU A 106 9.20 -9.53 -0.56
C LEU A 106 10.22 -8.91 0.38
N ASN A 107 10.26 -7.57 0.44
CA ASN A 107 11.10 -6.85 1.40
C ASN A 107 10.68 -7.17 2.84
N SER A 108 9.37 -7.34 3.12
CA SER A 108 8.89 -7.68 4.46
C SER A 108 9.39 -9.05 4.92
N ALA A 109 9.43 -10.04 4.04
CA ALA A 109 9.99 -11.36 4.35
C ALA A 109 11.48 -11.28 4.69
N GLN A 110 12.27 -10.50 3.94
CA GLN A 110 13.71 -10.33 4.20
C GLN A 110 13.99 -9.56 5.49
N LEU A 111 13.23 -8.49 5.74
CA LEU A 111 13.35 -7.67 6.94
C LEU A 111 12.67 -8.31 8.17
N LYS A 112 12.05 -9.48 8.02
CA LYS A 112 11.26 -10.16 9.07
C LYS A 112 10.22 -9.22 9.68
N GLY A 113 9.56 -8.44 8.83
CA GLY A 113 8.57 -7.44 9.22
C GLY A 113 7.16 -7.76 8.71
N ASP A 114 6.17 -7.14 9.35
CA ASP A 114 4.77 -7.25 8.97
C ASP A 114 4.45 -6.27 7.83
N TYR A 115 3.91 -6.78 6.72
CA TYR A 115 3.50 -5.96 5.58
C TYR A 115 2.03 -5.54 5.69
N SER A 116 1.74 -4.26 5.53
CA SER A 116 0.40 -3.72 5.45
C SER A 116 0.38 -2.45 4.59
N ASN A 117 -0.42 -2.45 3.52
CA ASN A 117 -0.68 -1.28 2.67
C ASN A 117 0.60 -0.55 2.18
N GLY A 118 1.58 -1.29 1.67
CA GLY A 118 2.86 -0.72 1.18
C GLY A 118 3.89 -0.44 2.29
N LEU A 119 3.50 -0.55 3.56
CA LEU A 119 4.39 -0.34 4.69
C LEU A 119 4.83 -1.66 5.30
N ILE A 120 6.11 -1.73 5.62
CA ILE A 120 6.73 -2.85 6.34
C ILE A 120 7.03 -2.35 7.74
N THR A 121 6.47 -3.01 8.76
CA THR A 121 6.70 -2.68 10.17
C THR A 121 7.60 -3.74 10.80
N CYS A 122 8.74 -3.32 11.34
CA CYS A 122 9.74 -4.20 11.94
C CYS A 122 9.94 -3.90 13.44
N CYS A 123 10.16 -4.96 14.22
CA CYS A 123 10.54 -4.88 15.63
C CYS A 123 11.82 -5.71 15.87
N PRO A 124 13.00 -5.23 15.44
CA PRO A 124 14.22 -6.01 15.58
C PRO A 124 14.67 -6.10 17.05
N GLU A 125 15.11 -7.29 17.47
CA GLU A 125 15.71 -7.50 18.80
C GLU A 125 17.17 -7.02 18.84
N ASN A 126 17.90 -7.18 17.74
CA ASN A 126 19.28 -6.73 17.58
C ASN A 126 19.40 -5.72 16.44
N LEU A 127 19.56 -4.44 16.78
CA LEU A 127 19.64 -3.35 15.81
C LEU A 127 20.87 -3.48 14.88
N ALA A 128 22.02 -3.92 15.39
CA ALA A 128 23.25 -4.01 14.60
C ALA A 128 23.15 -5.06 13.48
N GLU A 129 22.52 -6.22 13.77
CA GLU A 129 22.24 -7.22 12.74
C GLU A 129 21.15 -6.74 11.77
N PHE A 130 20.13 -6.06 12.29
CA PHE A 130 19.05 -5.52 11.48
C PHE A 130 19.55 -4.48 10.47
N ILE A 131 20.49 -3.61 10.85
CA ILE A 131 21.09 -2.63 9.94
C ILE A 131 21.78 -3.32 8.76
N LYS A 132 22.46 -4.46 8.97
CA LYS A 132 23.07 -5.21 7.87
C LYS A 132 22.03 -5.73 6.88
N LEU A 133 20.86 -6.18 7.38
CA LEU A 133 19.74 -6.59 6.53
C LEU A 133 19.18 -5.40 5.74
N VAL A 134 18.99 -4.25 6.39
CA VAL A 134 18.47 -3.03 5.75
C VAL A 134 19.41 -2.55 4.63
N LEU A 135 20.72 -2.52 4.88
CA LEU A 135 21.74 -2.08 3.92
C LEU A 135 21.90 -3.03 2.72
N THR A 136 21.48 -4.29 2.85
CA THR A 136 21.56 -5.32 1.79
C THR A 136 20.21 -5.66 1.18
N CYS A 137 19.14 -4.98 1.59
CA CYS A 137 17.79 -5.22 1.10
C CYS A 137 17.65 -4.60 -0.31
N PRO A 138 17.37 -5.40 -1.35
CA PRO A 138 17.21 -4.88 -2.70
C PRO A 138 15.85 -4.20 -2.84
N THR A 139 15.77 -3.25 -3.77
CA THR A 139 14.48 -2.74 -4.25
C THR A 139 13.78 -3.82 -5.06
N HIS A 140 12.56 -4.16 -4.64
CA HIS A 140 11.62 -4.91 -5.46
C HIS A 140 10.55 -3.94 -5.98
N GLU A 141 9.95 -4.23 -7.14
CA GLU A 141 8.81 -3.46 -7.62
C GLU A 141 7.73 -3.44 -6.53
N SER A 142 7.51 -2.26 -5.94
CA SER A 142 6.40 -2.01 -5.05
C SER A 142 5.16 -1.76 -5.90
N ILE A 143 4.04 -2.37 -5.51
CA ILE A 143 2.74 -1.92 -6.00
C ILE A 143 2.47 -0.63 -5.24
N ASP A 144 2.56 0.51 -5.92
CA ASP A 144 2.15 1.79 -5.34
C ASP A 144 0.63 1.75 -5.12
N VAL A 145 0.23 1.34 -3.92
CA VAL A 145 -1.17 1.42 -3.50
C VAL A 145 -1.40 2.84 -3.00
N PHE A 146 -1.59 3.78 -3.93
CA PHE A 146 -2.09 5.11 -3.57
C PHE A 146 -3.52 4.95 -3.04
N PRO A 147 -3.83 5.48 -1.84
CA PRO A 147 -5.21 5.64 -1.42
C PRO A 147 -5.93 6.45 -2.50
N ILE A 148 -7.09 5.99 -2.96
CA ILE A 148 -7.92 6.78 -3.86
C ILE A 148 -8.42 7.97 -3.04
N GLU A 149 -7.75 9.13 -3.18
CA GLU A 149 -8.09 10.33 -2.40
C GLU A 149 -9.39 10.96 -2.88
N SER A 150 -9.80 10.64 -4.11
CA SER A 150 -11.04 11.08 -4.71
C SER A 150 -11.48 10.14 -5.83
N THR A 151 -12.79 9.93 -5.98
CA THR A 151 -13.36 9.19 -7.12
C THR A 151 -13.05 9.82 -8.48
N SER A 152 -12.61 11.09 -8.51
CA SER A 152 -12.13 11.77 -9.71
C SER A 152 -10.76 11.28 -10.20
N GLN A 153 -9.99 10.56 -9.36
CA GLN A 153 -8.72 9.93 -9.73
C GLN A 153 -8.92 8.56 -10.39
N LEU A 154 -10.15 8.03 -10.37
CA LEU A 154 -10.51 6.81 -11.06
C LEU A 154 -10.71 7.11 -12.55
N VAL A 155 -9.66 6.95 -13.34
CA VAL A 155 -9.82 6.87 -14.79
C VAL A 155 -10.45 5.51 -15.10
N PRO A 156 -11.60 5.45 -15.79
CA PRO A 156 -12.10 4.19 -16.32
C PRO A 156 -11.04 3.64 -17.27
N LEU A 157 -10.32 2.60 -16.87
CA LEU A 157 -9.50 1.83 -17.80
C LEU A 157 -10.45 1.21 -18.82
N SER A 158 -10.61 1.89 -19.96
CA SER A 158 -11.22 1.31 -21.15
C SER A 158 -10.32 0.17 -21.63
N LYS A 159 -10.61 -1.04 -21.14
CA LYS A 159 -10.01 -2.32 -21.54
C LYS A 159 -8.47 -2.32 -21.62
N VAL A 160 -7.85 -2.84 -20.58
CA VAL A 160 -6.52 -3.46 -20.72
C VAL A 160 -6.69 -4.73 -21.57
N VAL A 161 -6.51 -4.58 -22.88
CA VAL A 161 -6.09 -5.69 -23.75
C VAL A 161 -4.57 -5.74 -23.63
N SER A 162 -4.10 -6.50 -22.66
CA SER A 162 -2.71 -6.95 -22.64
C SER A 162 -2.74 -8.42 -22.99
N THR A 163 -2.21 -8.75 -24.16
CA THR A 163 -1.88 -10.12 -24.55
C THR A 163 -0.62 -10.58 -23.79
N PRO A 164 -0.76 -11.54 -22.87
CA PRO A 164 0.17 -12.66 -22.80
C PRO A 164 -0.61 -13.98 -22.84
N SER A 165 -0.28 -14.84 -23.80
CA SER A 165 -0.78 -16.23 -23.97
C SER A 165 -2.10 -16.53 -23.25
N GLU A 166 -3.24 -16.15 -23.85
CA GLU A 166 -4.54 -16.19 -23.18
C GLU A 166 -4.85 -17.57 -22.58
N PRO A 167 -5.08 -17.68 -21.25
CA PRO A 167 -6.13 -18.57 -20.79
C PRO A 167 -7.42 -18.05 -21.42
N SER A 168 -8.05 -18.81 -22.32
CA SER A 168 -9.24 -18.37 -23.04
C SER A 168 -10.28 -17.85 -22.05
N TYR A 169 -10.47 -16.53 -21.97
CA TYR A 169 -11.45 -15.95 -21.07
C TYR A 169 -12.83 -16.34 -21.60
N VAL A 170 -13.60 -17.04 -20.77
CA VAL A 170 -14.95 -17.47 -21.10
C VAL A 170 -15.93 -16.56 -20.38
N THR A 171 -17.13 -16.40 -20.93
CA THR A 171 -18.21 -15.70 -20.28
C THR A 171 -19.38 -16.65 -20.08
N THR A 172 -19.81 -16.79 -18.84
CA THR A 172 -21.00 -17.55 -18.45
C THR A 172 -22.05 -16.58 -17.93
N THR A 173 -23.31 -16.81 -18.29
CA THR A 173 -24.42 -16.01 -17.77
C THR A 173 -25.39 -16.91 -17.04
N MET A 174 -25.94 -16.43 -15.93
CA MET A 174 -26.96 -17.11 -15.15
C MET A 174 -28.11 -16.15 -14.84
N ASN A 175 -29.30 -16.71 -14.68
CA ASN A 175 -30.50 -15.97 -14.33
C ASN A 175 -30.91 -16.39 -12.92
N LEU A 176 -30.91 -15.44 -11.99
CA LEU A 176 -31.22 -15.69 -10.59
C LEU A 176 -32.39 -14.85 -10.13
N ARG A 177 -33.14 -15.33 -9.15
CA ARG A 177 -34.23 -14.54 -8.55
C ARG A 177 -33.64 -13.35 -7.81
N GLU A 178 -34.40 -12.26 -7.74
CA GLU A 178 -33.99 -11.04 -7.04
C GLU A 178 -33.52 -11.29 -5.60
N ARG A 179 -34.17 -12.20 -4.86
CA ARG A 179 -33.73 -12.61 -3.52
C ARG A 179 -32.33 -13.26 -3.51
N GLN A 180 -32.02 -14.08 -4.51
CA GLN A 180 -30.72 -14.71 -4.66
C GLN A 180 -29.65 -13.69 -5.06
N VAL A 181 -29.99 -12.75 -5.95
CA VAL A 181 -29.10 -11.65 -6.31
C VAL A 181 -28.82 -10.75 -5.12
N SER A 182 -29.83 -10.41 -4.32
CA SER A 182 -29.65 -9.65 -3.08
C SER A 182 -28.74 -10.37 -2.09
N ALA A 183 -28.83 -11.70 -1.99
CA ALA A 183 -27.94 -12.50 -1.13
C ALA A 183 -26.50 -12.53 -1.67
N ILE A 184 -26.32 -12.61 -2.99
CA ILE A 184 -24.99 -12.54 -3.64
C ILE A 184 -24.37 -11.16 -3.46
N LEU A 185 -25.16 -10.09 -3.57
CA LEU A 185 -24.69 -8.73 -3.32
C LEU A 185 -24.23 -8.60 -1.87
N GLY A 186 -25.05 -9.05 -0.93
CA GLY A 186 -24.80 -8.88 0.50
C GLY A 186 -24.92 -7.41 0.94
N PRO A 187 -24.70 -7.12 2.23
CA PRO A 187 -24.68 -5.74 2.72
C PRO A 187 -23.59 -4.95 1.98
N ASN A 188 -23.94 -3.78 1.45
CA ASN A 188 -23.05 -2.88 0.70
C ASN A 188 -22.31 -3.50 -0.51
N GLY A 189 -22.69 -4.70 -0.98
CA GLY A 189 -21.97 -5.39 -2.06
C GLY A 189 -20.79 -6.26 -1.60
N ASP A 190 -20.58 -6.41 -0.30
CA ASP A 190 -19.39 -7.07 0.27
C ASP A 190 -19.26 -8.52 -0.15
N THR A 191 -20.38 -9.26 -0.18
CA THR A 191 -20.40 -10.66 -0.58
C THR A 191 -19.98 -10.82 -2.04
N LEU A 192 -20.51 -9.98 -2.94
CA LEU A 192 -20.14 -10.01 -4.35
C LEU A 192 -18.67 -9.64 -4.56
N ASN A 193 -18.16 -8.67 -3.80
CA ASN A 193 -16.76 -8.28 -3.85
C ASN A 193 -15.83 -9.40 -3.36
N SER A 194 -16.22 -10.12 -2.31
CA SER A 194 -15.51 -11.32 -1.85
C SER A 194 -15.44 -12.40 -2.93
N ILE A 195 -16.56 -12.69 -3.61
CA ILE A 195 -16.59 -13.67 -4.71
C ILE A 195 -15.68 -13.24 -5.84
N ARG A 196 -15.73 -11.97 -6.25
CA ARG A 196 -14.87 -11.41 -7.31
C ARG A 196 -13.39 -11.55 -6.95
N PHE A 197 -13.04 -11.23 -5.70
CA PHE A 197 -11.66 -11.32 -5.20
C PHE A 197 -11.14 -12.76 -5.22
N GLN A 198 -11.92 -13.70 -4.64
CA GLN A 198 -11.53 -15.11 -4.55
C GLN A 198 -11.47 -15.81 -5.91
N SER A 199 -12.45 -15.56 -6.77
CA SER A 199 -12.53 -16.21 -8.08
C SER A 199 -11.70 -15.52 -9.15
N LYS A 200 -11.18 -14.31 -8.90
CA LYS A 200 -10.53 -13.45 -9.91
C LYS A 200 -11.40 -13.26 -11.18
N CYS A 201 -12.73 -13.37 -11.04
CA CYS A 201 -13.67 -13.20 -12.14
C CYS A 201 -14.29 -11.81 -12.13
N TRP A 202 -14.56 -11.29 -13.32
CA TRP A 202 -15.42 -10.14 -13.51
C TRP A 202 -16.89 -10.55 -13.45
N ILE A 203 -17.60 -10.10 -12.42
CA ILE A 203 -19.01 -10.43 -12.21
C ILE A 203 -19.86 -9.18 -12.37
N LYS A 204 -20.78 -9.16 -13.34
CA LYS A 204 -21.71 -8.06 -13.61
C LYS A 204 -23.14 -8.51 -13.32
N VAL A 205 -23.82 -7.79 -12.43
CA VAL A 205 -25.25 -7.93 -12.17
C VAL A 205 -25.98 -6.91 -13.02
N PHE A 206 -26.93 -7.36 -13.83
CA PHE A 206 -27.75 -6.47 -14.62
C PHE A 206 -29.01 -6.09 -13.83
N SER A 207 -29.33 -4.80 -13.83
CA SER A 207 -30.57 -4.30 -13.26
C SER A 207 -31.77 -5.02 -13.88
N PRO A 208 -32.83 -5.30 -13.08
CA PRO A 208 -34.06 -5.80 -13.66
C PRO A 208 -34.58 -4.68 -14.58
N GLY A 209 -34.77 -4.98 -15.86
CA GLY A 209 -35.11 -3.96 -16.87
C GLY A 209 -36.29 -3.09 -16.43
N ASN A 210 -36.22 -1.78 -16.73
CA ASN A 210 -37.22 -0.76 -16.40
C ASN A 210 -38.64 -1.29 -16.55
N LYS A 211 -39.32 -1.53 -15.42
CA LYS A 211 -40.76 -1.79 -15.39
C LYS A 211 -41.41 -0.87 -14.36
N PRO A 212 -42.60 -0.35 -14.66
CA PRO A 212 -43.32 0.59 -13.79
C PRO A 212 -43.60 -0.03 -12.42
N GLN A 213 -43.50 0.81 -11.39
CA GLN A 213 -43.48 0.55 -9.95
C GLN A 213 -44.62 -0.28 -9.34
N TRP A 214 -45.61 -0.74 -10.12
CA TRP A 214 -46.92 -1.21 -9.60
C TRP A 214 -47.23 -2.69 -9.79
N LYS A 215 -46.26 -3.55 -10.13
CA LYS A 215 -46.47 -5.01 -10.10
C LYS A 215 -45.40 -5.73 -9.28
N PRO A 216 -45.73 -6.31 -8.11
CA PRO A 216 -44.84 -7.23 -7.43
C PRO A 216 -44.76 -8.52 -8.24
N SER A 217 -43.78 -8.58 -9.14
CA SER A 217 -43.53 -9.77 -9.96
C SER A 217 -42.75 -10.77 -9.12
N LYS A 218 -43.46 -11.76 -8.56
CA LYS A 218 -42.90 -12.84 -7.74
C LYS A 218 -41.86 -13.73 -8.45
N ASN A 219 -41.52 -13.44 -9.71
CA ASN A 219 -40.63 -14.27 -10.54
C ASN A 219 -39.65 -13.44 -11.40
N ASN A 220 -39.23 -12.26 -10.91
CA ASN A 220 -38.21 -11.50 -11.61
C ASN A 220 -36.85 -12.19 -11.52
N LEU A 221 -36.40 -12.69 -12.67
CA LEU A 221 -35.04 -13.16 -12.86
C LEU A 221 -34.16 -11.98 -13.28
N GLN A 222 -33.05 -11.81 -12.58
CA GLN A 222 -31.98 -10.88 -12.91
C GLN A 222 -30.81 -11.65 -13.52
N LYS A 223 -30.27 -11.09 -14.61
CA LYS A 223 -29.13 -11.66 -15.30
C LYS A 223 -27.85 -11.31 -14.55
N ILE A 224 -27.03 -12.31 -14.30
CA ILE A 224 -25.66 -12.18 -13.83
C ILE A 224 -24.73 -12.72 -14.91
N GLN A 225 -23.66 -12.00 -15.19
CA GLN A 225 -22.62 -12.40 -16.11
C GLN A 225 -21.30 -12.53 -15.36
N ILE A 226 -20.61 -13.64 -15.59
CA ILE A 226 -19.32 -13.98 -15.00
C ILE A 226 -18.33 -14.17 -16.15
N THR A 227 -17.26 -13.38 -16.16
CA THR A 227 -16.22 -13.44 -17.18
C THR A 227 -14.87 -13.68 -16.50
N GLY A 228 -14.14 -14.70 -16.92
CA GLY A 228 -12.89 -15.12 -16.30
C GLY A 228 -12.22 -16.28 -17.04
N ALA A 229 -11.06 -16.73 -16.54
CA ALA A 229 -10.47 -18.00 -16.98
C ALA A 229 -11.41 -19.17 -16.66
N ARG A 230 -11.37 -20.24 -17.47
CA ARG A 230 -12.33 -21.36 -17.34
C ARG A 230 -12.29 -22.00 -15.94
N GLU A 231 -11.10 -22.21 -15.39
CA GLU A 231 -10.89 -22.73 -14.04
C GLU A 231 -11.47 -21.81 -12.95
N ASN A 232 -11.38 -20.49 -13.15
CA ASN A 232 -11.80 -19.47 -12.20
C ASN A 232 -13.32 -19.29 -12.17
N ILE A 233 -13.98 -19.46 -13.32
CA ILE A 233 -15.45 -19.45 -13.39
C ILE A 233 -16.04 -20.56 -12.53
N GLY A 234 -15.40 -21.72 -12.46
CA GLY A 234 -15.81 -22.82 -11.58
C GLY A 234 -15.88 -22.40 -10.12
N ILE A 235 -14.87 -21.67 -9.64
CA ILE A 235 -14.80 -21.14 -8.27
C ILE A 235 -15.95 -20.15 -8.01
N ALA A 236 -16.18 -19.21 -8.93
CA ALA A 236 -17.28 -18.24 -8.82
C ALA A 236 -18.65 -18.94 -8.78
N MET A 237 -18.85 -19.94 -9.63
CA MET A 237 -20.11 -20.69 -9.71
C MET A 237 -20.39 -21.52 -8.46
N VAL A 238 -19.38 -22.18 -7.89
CA VAL A 238 -19.51 -22.94 -6.63
C VAL A 238 -19.95 -22.00 -5.51
N GLU A 239 -19.30 -20.85 -5.38
CA GLU A 239 -19.59 -19.90 -4.30
C GLU A 239 -20.97 -19.26 -4.46
N ILE A 240 -21.34 -18.87 -5.69
CA ILE A 240 -22.69 -18.37 -5.99
C ILE A 240 -23.75 -19.44 -5.69
N ASN A 241 -23.53 -20.70 -6.08
CA ASN A 241 -24.47 -21.78 -5.82
C ASN A 241 -24.61 -22.06 -4.31
N ARG A 242 -23.50 -21.99 -3.56
CA ARG A 242 -23.50 -22.12 -2.10
C ARG A 242 -24.38 -21.05 -1.46
N ILE A 243 -24.20 -19.78 -1.84
CA ILE A 243 -24.99 -18.65 -1.33
C ILE A 243 -26.46 -18.76 -1.73
N CYS A 244 -26.75 -19.21 -2.96
CA CYS A 244 -28.11 -19.34 -3.46
C CYS A 244 -28.85 -20.58 -2.94
N GLY A 245 -28.20 -21.44 -2.16
CA GLY A 245 -28.76 -22.73 -1.73
C GLY A 245 -29.02 -23.68 -2.90
N MET A 246 -28.23 -23.58 -3.97
CA MET A 246 -28.35 -24.38 -5.20
C MET A 246 -27.39 -25.57 -5.25
N ALA A 247 -26.59 -25.77 -4.20
CA ALA A 247 -25.73 -26.95 -4.05
C ALA A 247 -26.61 -28.18 -3.74
N ARG A 248 -26.60 -29.15 -4.65
CA ARG A 248 -26.91 -30.56 -4.37
C ARG A 248 -25.60 -31.33 -4.37
#